data_AF-A0A935V332-F1
#
_entry.id   AF-A0A935V332-F1
#
_cell.length_a   1.000
_cell.length_b   1.000
_cell.length_c   1.000
_cell.angle_alpha   90.00
_cell.angle_beta   90.00
_cell.angle_gamma   90.00
#
_symmetry.space_group_name_H-M   'P 1'
#
loop_
_entity.id
_entity.type
_entity.pdbx_description
1 polymer ?
#
loop_
_entity_poly.entity_id
_entity_poly.type
_entity_poly.pdbx_seq_one_letter_code
_entity_poly.pdbx_strand_id
1 'polypeptide(L)'
;MSPNPKVTIEEHGRCGLVRYRENDKQILFEWEFCGGDRAVAEIWPLPLRRLTEQNTWSGARIADILDFVGREIVAQKAPGCRYEIDTDNSRITIVSA
;
A
#
# COMPACT_ATOMS: atom_id res chain seq x y z
N MET A 1 -15.11 -12.69 15.57
CA MET A 1 -14.78 -11.27 15.32
C MET A 1 -14.32 -11.18 13.89
N SER A 2 -14.91 -10.32 13.07
CA SER A 2 -14.32 -10.01 11.76
C SER A 2 -12.96 -9.36 12.00
N PRO A 3 -11.93 -9.68 11.22
CA PRO A 3 -10.66 -8.96 11.34
C PRO A 3 -10.91 -7.46 11.17
N ASN A 4 -10.31 -6.64 12.03
CA ASN A 4 -10.37 -5.19 11.90
C ASN A 4 -9.02 -4.69 11.33
N PRO A 5 -8.86 -4.66 9.99
CA PRO A 5 -7.62 -4.22 9.38
C PRO A 5 -7.33 -2.75 9.68
N LYS A 6 -6.06 -2.42 9.87
CA LYS A 6 -5.60 -1.04 10.12
C LYS A 6 -4.37 -0.72 9.27
N VAL A 7 -4.34 0.50 8.74
CA VAL A 7 -3.18 1.08 8.06
C VAL A 7 -2.59 2.19 8.93
N THR A 8 -1.26 2.20 9.06
CA THR A 8 -0.49 3.30 9.67
C THR A 8 0.57 3.75 8.68
N ILE A 9 0.73 5.06 8.54
CA ILE A 9 1.66 5.67 7.57
C ILE A 9 2.68 6.50 8.32
N GLU A 10 3.95 6.13 8.16
CA GLU A 10 5.12 6.80 8.69
C GLU A 10 5.78 7.60 7.55
N GLU A 11 6.19 8.84 7.82
CA GLU A 11 6.74 9.77 6.83
C GLU A 11 8.15 10.19 7.22
N HIS A 12 9.06 10.03 6.26
CA HIS A 12 10.51 10.23 6.38
C HIS A 12 10.96 11.16 5.23
N GLY A 13 10.40 12.37 5.20
CA GLY A 13 10.65 13.34 4.14
C GLY A 13 9.96 12.93 2.83
N ARG A 14 10.74 12.55 1.81
CA ARG A 14 10.20 12.16 0.50
C ARG A 14 9.80 10.69 0.38
N CYS A 15 10.02 9.92 1.43
CA CYS A 15 9.69 8.51 1.49
C CYS A 15 9.13 8.15 2.87
N GLY A 16 8.80 6.88 3.08
CA GLY A 16 8.43 6.39 4.39
C GLY A 16 7.89 4.98 4.34
N LEU A 17 7.10 4.61 5.35
CA LEU A 17 6.57 3.26 5.50
C LEU A 17 5.05 3.27 5.59
N VAL A 18 4.42 2.26 4.99
CA VAL A 18 3.01 1.94 5.22
C VAL A 18 2.93 0.57 5.87
N ARG A 19 2.22 0.49 6.99
CA ARG A 19 2.03 -0.75 7.73
C ARG A 19 0.57 -1.15 7.74
N TYR A 20 0.26 -2.24 7.05
CA TYR A 20 -1.02 -2.92 7.14
C TYR A 20 -0.95 -3.96 8.27
N ARG A 21 -1.91 -3.95 9.20
CA ARG A 21 -2.07 -4.96 10.24
C ARG A 21 -3.48 -5.52 10.22
N GLU A 22 -3.57 -6.85 10.35
CA GLU A 22 -4.83 -7.57 10.50
C GLU A 22 -4.60 -8.74 11.46
N ASN A 23 -5.30 -8.74 12.58
CA ASN A 23 -5.04 -9.65 13.71
C ASN A 23 -3.57 -9.58 14.16
N ASP A 24 -2.89 -10.72 14.25
CA ASP A 24 -1.48 -10.89 14.59
C ASP A 24 -0.54 -10.75 13.37
N LYS A 25 -1.09 -10.49 12.19
CA LYS A 25 -0.34 -10.46 10.93
C LYS A 25 -0.13 -9.03 10.44
N GLN A 26 0.97 -8.82 9.73
CA GLN A 26 1.27 -7.53 9.13
C GLN A 26 1.93 -7.66 7.77
N ILE A 27 1.80 -6.61 6.96
CA ILE A 27 2.55 -6.38 5.73
C ILE A 27 3.15 -4.98 5.84
N LEU A 28 4.44 -4.88 5.51
CA LEU A 28 5.14 -3.62 5.46
C LEU A 28 5.36 -3.23 4.00
N PHE A 29 5.13 -1.96 3.70
CA PHE A 29 5.42 -1.35 2.43
C PHE A 29 6.33 -0.14 2.66
N GLU A 30 7.17 0.14 1.68
CA GLU A 30 7.82 1.43 1.52
C GLU A 30 7.01 2.30 0.56
N TRP A 31 7.15 3.61 0.70
CA TRP A 31 6.64 4.56 -0.27
C TRP A 31 7.64 5.67 -0.56
N GLU A 32 7.56 6.26 -1.74
CA GLU A 32 8.32 7.45 -2.14
C GLU A 32 7.51 8.38 -3.04
N PHE A 33 7.69 9.70 -2.90
CA PHE A 33 7.14 10.69 -3.83
C PHE A 33 7.80 10.60 -5.20
N CYS A 34 6.96 10.42 -6.23
CA CYS A 34 7.36 10.47 -7.62
C CYS A 34 7.63 11.91 -8.08
N GLY A 35 8.37 12.07 -9.17
CA GLY A 35 8.66 13.38 -9.78
C GLY A 35 7.88 13.67 -11.07
N GLY A 36 6.86 12.87 -11.40
CA GLY A 36 6.07 13.02 -12.63
C GLY A 36 4.80 13.85 -12.44
N ASP A 37 4.21 14.33 -13.53
CA ASP A 37 3.04 15.22 -13.49
C ASP A 37 1.77 14.56 -12.92
N ARG A 38 1.62 13.24 -13.13
CA ARG A 38 0.43 12.47 -12.73
C ARG A 38 0.66 11.57 -11.52
N ALA A 39 1.81 10.90 -11.44
CA ALA A 39 2.13 10.02 -10.32
C ALA A 39 2.65 10.87 -9.14
N VAL A 40 1.98 10.77 -8.00
CA VAL A 40 2.33 11.50 -6.78
C VAL A 40 3.27 10.67 -5.90
N ALA A 41 2.93 9.40 -5.68
CA ALA A 41 3.74 8.49 -4.88
C ALA A 41 3.60 7.05 -5.36
N GLU A 42 4.66 6.27 -5.22
CA GLU A 42 4.65 4.83 -5.45
C GLU A 42 4.83 4.11 -4.11
N ILE A 43 4.13 3.00 -3.94
CA ILE A 43 4.13 2.16 -2.74
C ILE A 43 4.42 0.72 -3.14
N TRP A 44 5.37 0.07 -2.48
CA TRP A 44 5.81 -1.30 -2.78
C TRP A 44 6.10 -2.11 -1.52
N PRO A 45 5.98 -3.45 -1.56
CA PRO A 45 6.15 -4.29 -0.38
C PRO A 45 7.61 -4.38 0.06
N LEU A 46 7.80 -4.64 1.36
CA LEU A 46 9.09 -5.01 1.95
C LEU A 46 9.13 -6.49 2.36
N PRO A 47 10.24 -7.22 2.06
CA PRO A 47 11.30 -6.81 1.13
C PRO A 47 10.76 -6.62 -0.29
N LEU A 48 11.50 -5.92 -1.17
CA LEU A 48 11.09 -5.59 -2.55
C LEU A 48 10.92 -6.86 -3.41
N ARG A 49 9.82 -7.57 -3.18
CA ARG A 49 9.39 -8.78 -3.87
C ARG A 49 7.88 -8.79 -3.95
N ARG A 50 7.35 -9.26 -5.09
CA ARG A 50 5.91 -9.49 -5.25
C ARG A 50 5.37 -10.33 -4.10
N LEU A 51 4.21 -9.96 -3.58
CA LEU A 51 3.46 -10.73 -2.60
C LEU A 51 2.62 -11.81 -3.30
N THR A 52 2.82 -13.07 -2.93
CA THR A 52 2.15 -14.26 -3.50
C THR A 52 1.69 -15.21 -2.41
N GLU A 53 0.81 -16.16 -2.75
CA GLU A 53 0.40 -17.26 -1.85
C GLU A 53 1.58 -18.05 -1.27
N GLN A 54 2.70 -18.10 -1.98
CA GLN A 54 3.88 -18.86 -1.58
C GLN A 54 4.75 -18.11 -0.57
N ASN A 55 4.67 -16.78 -0.52
CA ASN A 55 5.60 -15.95 0.26
C ASN A 55 4.91 -15.00 1.26
N THR A 56 3.58 -15.01 1.32
CA THR A 56 2.79 -14.29 2.32
C THR A 56 1.49 -15.00 2.67
N TRP A 57 1.06 -14.85 3.92
CA TRP A 57 -0.24 -15.30 4.41
C TRP A 57 -1.42 -14.67 3.67
N SER A 58 -1.19 -13.52 3.04
CA SER A 58 -2.20 -12.73 2.35
C SER A 58 -2.51 -13.22 0.94
N GLY A 59 -1.76 -14.20 0.41
CA GLY A 59 -1.83 -14.70 -0.97
C GLY A 59 -3.10 -14.41 -1.77
N ALA A 60 -4.17 -15.18 -1.54
CA ALA A 60 -5.44 -15.05 -2.25
C ALA A 60 -6.18 -13.72 -2.00
N ARG A 61 -5.81 -12.98 -0.95
CA ARG A 61 -6.40 -11.71 -0.52
C ARG A 61 -5.52 -10.51 -0.88
N ILE A 62 -4.45 -10.70 -1.66
CA ILE A 62 -3.49 -9.62 -1.90
C ILE A 62 -4.15 -8.45 -2.63
N ALA A 63 -5.04 -8.72 -3.59
CA ALA A 63 -5.80 -7.68 -4.28
C ALA A 63 -6.65 -6.85 -3.31
N ASP A 64 -7.42 -7.52 -2.43
CA ASP A 64 -8.25 -6.86 -1.42
C ASP A 64 -7.42 -6.03 -0.43
N ILE A 65 -6.23 -6.53 -0.05
CA ILE A 65 -5.34 -5.82 0.86
C ILE A 65 -4.73 -4.59 0.18
N LEU A 66 -4.29 -4.70 -1.08
CA LEU A 66 -3.77 -3.54 -1.83
C LEU A 66 -4.86 -2.49 -2.03
N ASP A 67 -6.10 -2.91 -2.31
CA ASP A 67 -7.25 -2.00 -2.39
C ASP A 67 -7.52 -1.28 -1.08
N PHE A 68 -7.58 -2.02 0.03
CA PHE A 68 -7.75 -1.44 1.35
C PHE A 68 -6.63 -0.44 1.69
N VAL A 69 -5.37 -0.81 1.42
CA VAL A 69 -4.21 0.05 1.68
C VAL A 69 -4.25 1.30 0.81
N GLY A 70 -4.53 1.18 -0.48
CA GLY A 70 -4.62 2.33 -1.39
C GLY A 70 -5.70 3.32 -0.97
N ARG A 71 -6.89 2.81 -0.61
CA ARG A 71 -7.99 3.64 -0.10
C ARG A 71 -7.62 4.37 1.18
N GLU A 72 -6.98 3.69 2.13
CA GLU A 72 -6.55 4.29 3.39
C GLU A 72 -5.46 5.36 3.19
N ILE A 73 -4.50 5.14 2.26
CA ILE A 73 -3.49 6.14 1.93
C ILE A 73 -4.14 7.41 1.39
N VAL A 74 -5.06 7.28 0.42
CA VAL A 74 -5.79 8.43 -0.12
C VAL A 74 -6.57 9.15 0.98
N ALA A 75 -7.31 8.41 1.81
CA ALA A 75 -8.12 9.00 2.87
C ALA A 75 -7.28 9.74 3.93
N GLN A 76 -6.12 9.21 4.30
CA GLN A 76 -5.30 9.74 5.39
C GLN A 76 -4.29 10.80 4.94
N LYS A 77 -3.73 10.68 3.74
CA LYS A 77 -2.54 11.46 3.32
C LYS A 77 -2.70 12.19 1.99
N ALA A 78 -3.60 11.75 1.10
CA ALA A 78 -3.76 12.34 -0.23
C ALA A 78 -5.24 12.56 -0.60
N PRO A 79 -6.04 13.27 0.23
CA PRO A 79 -7.45 13.49 -0.05
C PRO A 79 -7.62 14.21 -1.39
N GLY A 80 -8.49 13.67 -2.24
CA GLY A 80 -8.72 14.18 -3.60
C GLY A 80 -7.83 13.55 -4.67
N CYS A 81 -6.83 12.76 -4.32
CA CYS A 81 -6.12 11.89 -5.26
C CYS A 81 -6.89 10.57 -5.51
N ARG A 82 -6.41 9.77 -6.47
CA ARG A 82 -6.85 8.40 -6.72
C ARG A 82 -5.67 7.44 -6.53
N TYR A 83 -5.95 6.13 -6.51
CA TYR A 83 -4.91 5.11 -6.53
C TYR A 83 -5.14 4.10 -7.66
N GLU A 84 -4.05 3.60 -8.20
CA GLU A 84 -4.00 2.52 -9.18
C GLU A 84 -3.24 1.34 -8.56
N ILE A 85 -3.65 0.10 -8.86
CA ILE A 85 -3.04 -1.11 -8.30
C ILE A 85 -2.42 -1.93 -9.43
N ASP A 86 -1.18 -2.35 -9.20
CA ASP A 86 -0.52 -3.40 -9.97
C ASP A 86 -0.41 -4.64 -9.08
N THR A 87 -1.32 -5.60 -9.27
CA THR A 87 -1.34 -6.86 -8.53
C THR A 87 -0.20 -7.80 -8.95
N ASP A 88 0.38 -7.61 -10.13
CA ASP A 88 1.48 -8.43 -10.63
C ASP A 88 2.81 -8.06 -9.96
N ASN A 89 2.98 -6.80 -9.56
CA ASN A 89 4.14 -6.35 -8.79
C ASN A 89 3.83 -6.01 -7.32
N SER A 90 2.56 -6.17 -6.91
CA SER A 90 2.05 -5.79 -5.59
C SER A 90 2.28 -4.32 -5.25
N ARG A 91 2.12 -3.44 -6.25
CA ARG A 91 2.36 -2.00 -6.12
C ARG A 91 1.07 -1.21 -6.08
N ILE A 92 1.13 -0.06 -5.44
CA ILE A 92 0.08 0.96 -5.47
C ILE A 92 0.72 2.25 -5.94
N THR A 93 0.08 2.92 -6.89
CA THR A 93 0.49 4.25 -7.35
C THR A 93 -0.60 5.24 -6.98
N ILE A 94 -0.25 6.28 -6.23
CA ILE A 94 -1.14 7.41 -5.99
C ILE A 94 -1.02 8.37 -7.17
N VAL A 95 -2.16 8.73 -7.76
CA VAL A 95 -2.23 9.62 -8.91
C VAL A 95 -3.08 10.84 -8.60
N SER A 96 -2.69 12.00 -9.14
CA SER A 96 -3.56 13.18 -9.15
C SER A 96 -4.86 12.89 -9.92
N ALA A 97 -5.97 13.46 -9.45
CA ALA A 97 -7.30 13.21 -10.01
C ALA A 97 -7.59 13.94 -11.32
#